data_AF-A0A2M7CN63-F1
#
_entry.id   AF-A0A2M7CN63-F1
#
_cell.length_a   1.000
_cell.length_b   1.000
_cell.length_c   1.000
_cell.angle_alpha   90.00
_cell.angle_beta   90.00
_cell.angle_gamma   90.00
#
_symmetry.space_group_name_H-M   'P 1'
#
loop_
_entity.id
_entity.type
_entity.pdbx_description
1 polymer ?
#
loop_
_entity_poly.entity_id
_entity_poly.type
_entity_poly.pdbx_seq_one_letter_code
_entity_poly.pdbx_strand_id
1 'polypeptide(L)'
;MKNKQFVLIFVLLAALACMPTQPTAPASKNVETMVAATIQALTALAPEQIPPSVPPPPASAQPDGKAVSYGNVSFFLPAALATNALAGTVPAVAATPDGPGWDVAPEHIKFQLENYALYNTFHEPYILVIPAQAYAALNEGANRSITSLQDTLSGAAAPIAENLPHIAFFNAGQVFAAQIKIVQFQNGSGVRFLTEYAQYFAAINNKDMFYQFQGLTSDG
;
A
#
# COMPACT_ATOMS: atom_id res chain seq x y z
N MET A 1 45.03 2.15 35.69
CA MET A 1 44.75 0.70 35.79
C MET A 1 44.77 0.32 37.26
N LYS A 2 43.83 -0.53 37.73
CA LYS A 2 43.29 -0.64 39.11
C LYS A 2 42.08 0.28 39.29
N ASN A 3 40.99 -0.23 39.85
CA ASN A 3 39.64 0.37 40.04
C ASN A 3 38.52 -0.12 39.10
N LYS A 4 38.76 -1.08 38.20
CA LYS A 4 37.68 -1.72 37.39
C LYS A 4 37.42 -3.21 37.71
N GLN A 5 38.16 -3.81 38.64
CA GLN A 5 38.02 -5.25 38.94
C GLN A 5 37.14 -5.57 40.16
N PHE A 6 36.72 -4.58 40.95
CA PHE A 6 35.90 -4.83 42.15
C PHE A 6 34.38 -4.72 41.94
N VAL A 7 33.94 -4.19 40.79
CA VAL A 7 32.50 -4.07 40.48
C VAL A 7 31.96 -5.31 39.74
N LEU A 8 32.84 -6.16 39.20
CA LEU A 8 32.45 -7.37 38.47
C LEU A 8 32.12 -8.59 39.36
N ILE A 9 32.41 -8.52 40.65
CA ILE A 9 32.21 -9.67 41.59
C ILE A 9 30.88 -9.57 42.35
N PHE A 10 30.21 -8.41 42.35
CA PHE A 10 28.94 -8.22 43.07
C PHE A 10 27.66 -8.41 42.23
N VAL A 11 27.79 -8.67 40.91
CA VAL A 11 26.64 -8.88 40.01
C VAL A 11 26.44 -10.36 39.64
N LEU A 12 27.38 -11.25 39.99
CA LEU A 12 27.29 -12.68 39.65
C LEU A 12 26.58 -13.56 40.69
N LEU A 13 26.09 -13.01 41.81
CA LEU A 13 25.45 -13.77 42.89
C LEU A 13 23.92 -13.63 42.96
N ALA A 14 23.28 -12.97 41.98
CA ALA A 14 21.84 -12.71 41.99
C ALA A 14 21.05 -13.44 40.87
N ALA A 15 21.62 -14.45 40.22
CA ALA A 15 21.00 -15.14 39.07
C ALA A 15 20.74 -16.64 39.26
N LEU A 16 20.67 -17.16 40.50
CA LEU A 16 20.45 -18.59 40.78
C LEU A 16 19.10 -18.95 41.41
N ALA A 17 18.10 -18.06 41.40
CA ALA A 17 16.81 -18.33 42.03
C ALA A 17 15.64 -18.05 41.07
N CYS A 18 15.43 -18.93 40.09
CA CYS A 18 14.10 -19.26 39.55
C CYS A 18 14.22 -20.35 38.47
N MET A 19 14.20 -21.63 38.86
CA MET A 19 13.92 -22.74 37.96
C MET A 19 12.45 -23.14 38.12
N PRO A 20 11.60 -23.00 37.09
CA PRO A 20 10.27 -23.60 37.13
C PRO A 20 10.36 -25.11 36.85
N THR A 21 9.76 -25.91 37.74
CA THR A 21 9.62 -27.36 37.65
C THR A 21 8.71 -27.74 36.48
N GLN A 22 9.25 -28.49 35.52
CA GLN A 22 8.49 -29.04 34.40
C GLN A 22 7.74 -30.31 34.81
N PRO A 23 6.41 -30.44 34.58
CA PRO A 23 5.69 -31.67 34.87
C PRO A 23 6.08 -32.79 33.90
N THR A 24 6.37 -33.96 34.47
CA THR A 24 6.69 -35.20 33.75
C THR A 24 5.50 -35.67 32.92
N ALA A 25 5.71 -35.91 31.62
CA ALA A 25 4.72 -36.54 30.75
C ALA A 25 4.56 -38.03 31.11
N PRO A 26 3.33 -38.59 31.17
CA PRO A 26 3.14 -40.02 31.37
C PRO A 26 3.58 -40.83 30.14
N ALA A 27 4.15 -42.01 30.41
CA ALA A 27 4.62 -42.96 29.42
C ALA A 27 3.52 -43.44 28.47
N SER A 28 3.84 -43.47 27.18
CA SER A 28 3.06 -44.08 26.11
C SER A 28 3.03 -45.60 26.25
N LYS A 29 1.88 -46.16 26.64
CA LYS A 29 1.55 -47.56 26.38
C LYS A 29 0.10 -47.66 25.92
N ASN A 30 -0.08 -48.49 24.88
CA ASN A 30 -1.35 -49.06 24.39
C ASN A 30 -2.15 -48.22 23.39
N VAL A 31 -1.61 -48.03 22.18
CA VAL A 31 -2.39 -47.60 21.00
C VAL A 31 -2.78 -48.81 20.12
N GLU A 32 -2.11 -49.95 20.25
CA GLU A 32 -2.34 -51.10 19.35
C GLU A 32 -3.60 -51.93 19.64
N THR A 33 -4.26 -51.76 20.79
CA THR A 33 -5.38 -52.64 21.19
C THR A 33 -6.78 -52.07 20.86
N MET A 34 -6.90 -50.80 20.45
CA MET A 34 -8.20 -50.20 20.11
C MET A 34 -8.59 -50.27 18.63
N VAL A 35 -7.70 -50.74 17.74
CA VAL A 35 -7.96 -50.72 16.28
C VAL A 35 -8.73 -51.96 15.81
N ALA A 36 -8.69 -53.07 16.55
CA ALA A 36 -9.21 -54.36 16.07
C ALA A 36 -10.71 -54.61 16.34
N ALA A 37 -11.38 -53.82 17.19
CA ALA A 37 -12.72 -54.14 17.67
C ALA A 37 -13.89 -53.45 16.93
N THR A 38 -13.63 -52.56 15.97
CA THR A 38 -14.69 -51.70 15.40
C THR A 38 -14.98 -51.91 13.93
N ILE A 39 -14.35 -52.88 13.25
CA ILE A 39 -14.53 -53.12 11.81
C ILE A 39 -15.77 -54.00 11.52
N GLN A 40 -16.42 -54.58 12.54
CA GLN A 40 -17.47 -55.61 12.36
C GLN A 40 -18.85 -55.25 12.93
N ALA A 41 -19.13 -53.98 13.18
CA ALA A 41 -20.46 -53.52 13.57
C ALA A 41 -21.15 -52.73 12.45
N LEU A 42 -21.69 -53.48 11.50
CA LEU A 42 -23.05 -53.28 10.98
C LEU A 42 -23.36 -51.92 10.33
N THR A 43 -23.11 -51.90 9.02
CA THR A 43 -24.00 -51.42 7.96
C THR A 43 -25.44 -51.13 8.43
N ALA A 44 -25.67 -49.94 8.96
CA ALA A 44 -27.00 -49.35 9.07
C ALA A 44 -27.17 -48.42 7.86
N LEU A 45 -28.25 -48.62 7.09
CA LEU A 45 -28.67 -47.73 6.01
C LEU A 45 -29.00 -46.36 6.62
N ALA A 46 -28.02 -45.45 6.64
CA ALA A 46 -28.23 -44.05 6.93
C ALA A 46 -29.03 -43.43 5.78
N PRO A 47 -30.13 -42.70 6.03
CA PRO A 47 -30.76 -41.87 5.01
C PRO A 47 -29.72 -40.91 4.43
N GLU A 48 -29.69 -40.73 3.10
CA GLU A 48 -28.90 -39.68 2.46
C GLU A 48 -29.31 -38.32 3.05
N GLN A 49 -28.53 -37.81 4.00
CA GLN A 49 -28.61 -36.41 4.38
C GLN A 49 -28.02 -35.62 3.21
N ILE A 50 -28.88 -34.86 2.53
CA ILE A 50 -28.45 -33.82 1.60
C ILE A 50 -27.45 -32.96 2.37
N PRO A 51 -26.19 -32.83 1.93
CA PRO A 51 -25.23 -31.98 2.62
C PRO A 51 -25.82 -30.56 2.70
N PRO A 52 -25.71 -29.87 3.84
CA PRO A 52 -26.17 -28.49 3.93
C PRO A 52 -25.48 -27.70 2.82
N SER A 53 -26.26 -27.03 1.97
CA SER A 53 -25.71 -26.19 0.92
C SER A 53 -24.85 -25.13 1.59
N VAL A 54 -23.55 -25.17 1.37
CA VAL A 54 -22.66 -24.07 1.76
C VAL A 54 -23.23 -22.82 1.10
N PRO A 55 -23.59 -21.76 1.87
CA PRO A 55 -24.03 -20.52 1.26
C PRO A 55 -22.95 -20.09 0.27
N PRO A 56 -23.30 -19.64 -0.95
CA PRO A 56 -22.31 -19.10 -1.86
C PRO A 56 -21.50 -18.03 -1.10
N PRO A 57 -20.16 -17.97 -1.30
CA PRO A 57 -19.34 -16.92 -0.72
C PRO A 57 -20.03 -15.57 -0.97
N PRO A 58 -20.09 -14.64 0.00
CA PRO A 58 -20.67 -13.33 -0.25
C PRO A 58 -20.02 -12.76 -1.49
N ALA A 59 -20.83 -12.51 -2.53
CA ALA A 59 -20.37 -11.84 -3.73
C ALA A 59 -19.63 -10.59 -3.28
N SER A 60 -18.37 -10.44 -3.68
CA SER A 60 -17.60 -9.23 -3.40
C SER A 60 -18.49 -8.05 -3.78
N ALA A 61 -18.85 -7.22 -2.81
CA ALA A 61 -19.65 -6.03 -3.08
C ALA A 61 -18.93 -5.26 -4.19
N GLN A 62 -19.55 -5.20 -5.37
CA GLN A 62 -19.00 -4.41 -6.47
C GLN A 62 -18.86 -2.99 -5.94
N PRO A 63 -17.69 -2.34 -6.07
CA PRO A 63 -17.50 -1.01 -5.52
C PRO A 63 -18.63 -0.10 -6.00
N ASP A 64 -19.30 0.57 -5.08
CA ASP A 64 -20.32 1.54 -5.44
C ASP A 64 -19.66 2.64 -6.29
N GLY A 65 -20.15 2.83 -7.52
CA GLY A 65 -19.51 3.74 -8.46
C GLY A 65 -19.73 3.41 -9.94
N LYS A 66 -19.33 4.36 -10.78
CA LYS A 66 -19.33 4.25 -12.23
C LYS A 66 -18.07 3.52 -12.70
N ALA A 67 -18.21 2.46 -13.49
CA ALA A 67 -17.06 1.82 -14.13
C ALA A 67 -16.42 2.77 -15.17
N VAL A 68 -15.10 2.93 -15.10
CA VAL A 68 -14.29 3.75 -16.01
C VAL A 68 -13.19 2.85 -16.59
N SER A 69 -12.99 2.91 -17.91
CA SER A 69 -11.96 2.16 -18.60
C SER A 69 -11.36 2.96 -19.76
N TYR A 70 -10.04 2.90 -19.92
CA TYR A 70 -9.31 3.44 -21.07
C TYR A 70 -7.98 2.71 -21.24
N GLY A 71 -7.71 2.20 -22.45
CA GLY A 71 -6.53 1.36 -22.68
C GLY A 71 -6.54 0.11 -21.79
N ASN A 72 -5.44 -0.11 -21.08
CA ASN A 72 -5.27 -1.20 -20.10
C ASN A 72 -5.68 -0.81 -18.67
N VAL A 73 -6.23 0.39 -18.46
CA VAL A 73 -6.58 0.90 -17.13
C VAL A 73 -8.09 0.84 -16.94
N SER A 74 -8.53 0.28 -15.81
CA SER A 74 -9.93 0.33 -15.38
C SER A 74 -10.04 0.49 -13.87
N PHE A 75 -11.08 1.19 -13.43
CA PHE A 75 -11.42 1.38 -12.02
C PHE A 75 -12.90 1.76 -11.85
N PHE A 76 -13.38 1.73 -10.61
CA PHE A 76 -14.70 2.24 -10.25
C PHE A 76 -14.55 3.65 -9.66
N LEU A 77 -15.25 4.62 -10.24
CA LEU A 77 -15.32 6.00 -9.77
C LEU A 77 -16.51 6.16 -8.81
N PRO A 78 -16.29 6.43 -7.51
CA PRO A 78 -17.39 6.65 -6.58
C PRO A 78 -18.21 7.88 -6.99
N ALA A 79 -19.53 7.74 -7.04
CA ALA A 79 -20.44 8.83 -7.45
C ALA A 79 -20.36 10.05 -6.53
N ALA A 80 -19.98 9.85 -5.26
CA ALA A 80 -19.75 10.91 -4.29
C ALA A 80 -18.46 11.72 -4.54
N LEU A 81 -17.53 11.22 -5.37
CA LEU A 81 -16.24 11.86 -5.62
C LEU A 81 -16.27 12.76 -6.86
N ALA A 82 -16.81 12.25 -7.96
CA ALA A 82 -16.93 12.95 -9.23
C ALA A 82 -18.02 12.30 -10.10
N THR A 83 -18.57 13.04 -11.06
CA THR A 83 -19.60 12.53 -11.97
C THR A 83 -19.00 11.69 -13.11
N ASN A 84 -17.77 12.00 -13.52
CA ASN A 84 -17.11 11.34 -14.63
C ASN A 84 -15.58 11.41 -14.51
N ALA A 85 -14.90 10.58 -15.29
CA ALA A 85 -13.46 10.62 -15.48
C ALA A 85 -13.16 10.59 -16.99
N LEU A 86 -12.85 11.75 -17.57
CA LEU A 86 -12.50 11.86 -18.98
C LEU A 86 -11.07 11.38 -19.20
N ALA A 87 -10.93 10.25 -19.88
CA ALA A 87 -9.64 9.65 -20.19
C ALA A 87 -9.07 10.19 -21.51
N GLY A 88 -7.75 10.35 -21.56
CA GLY A 88 -7.02 10.66 -22.78
C GLY A 88 -5.55 10.32 -22.68
N THR A 89 -4.91 10.16 -23.83
CA THR A 89 -3.46 9.99 -23.93
C THR A 89 -2.79 11.36 -23.95
N VAL A 90 -1.80 11.56 -23.09
CA VAL A 90 -0.92 12.73 -23.06
C VAL A 90 0.36 12.38 -23.81
N PRO A 91 0.72 13.11 -24.88
CA PRO A 91 1.94 12.86 -25.64
C PRO A 91 3.20 12.97 -24.78
N ALA A 92 4.25 12.24 -25.17
CA ALA A 92 5.55 12.36 -24.53
C ALA A 92 6.12 13.79 -24.63
N VAL A 93 6.77 14.24 -23.57
CA VAL A 93 7.51 15.51 -23.50
C VAL A 93 8.99 15.19 -23.35
N ALA A 94 9.76 15.53 -24.39
CA ALA A 94 11.21 15.36 -24.38
C ALA A 94 11.91 16.50 -23.62
N ALA A 95 13.06 16.19 -23.03
CA ALA A 95 13.93 17.22 -22.46
C ALA A 95 14.43 18.16 -23.55
N THR A 96 14.39 19.46 -23.26
CA THR A 96 15.02 20.51 -24.09
C THR A 96 16.05 21.26 -23.27
N PRO A 97 17.10 21.86 -23.88
CA PRO A 97 18.15 22.56 -23.15
C PRO A 97 17.64 23.67 -22.21
N ASP A 98 16.60 24.39 -22.65
CA ASP A 98 15.99 25.49 -21.91
C ASP A 98 14.63 25.10 -21.27
N GLY A 99 14.26 23.83 -21.36
CA GLY A 99 12.97 23.34 -20.90
C GLY A 99 12.95 23.07 -19.39
N PRO A 100 11.80 23.25 -18.74
CA PRO A 100 11.64 22.81 -17.37
C PRO A 100 11.79 21.29 -17.27
N GLY A 101 12.82 20.81 -16.57
CA GLY A 101 13.05 19.37 -16.38
C GLY A 101 11.90 18.64 -15.67
N TRP A 102 11.03 19.36 -14.97
CA TRP A 102 9.84 18.79 -14.32
C TRP A 102 8.71 18.44 -15.30
N ASP A 103 8.67 19.02 -16.50
CA ASP A 103 7.66 18.70 -17.53
C ASP A 103 8.03 17.47 -18.36
N VAL A 104 9.28 17.00 -18.27
CA VAL A 104 9.77 15.84 -19.03
C VAL A 104 9.08 14.57 -18.54
N ALA A 105 8.35 13.90 -19.42
CA ALA A 105 7.60 12.68 -19.12
C ALA A 105 7.39 11.83 -20.40
N PRO A 106 7.31 10.50 -20.30
CA PRO A 106 6.90 9.67 -21.43
C PRO A 106 5.42 9.90 -21.78
N GLU A 107 4.98 9.32 -22.90
CA GLU A 107 3.55 9.23 -23.19
C GLU A 107 2.84 8.50 -22.05
N HIS A 108 1.69 9.02 -21.63
CA HIS A 108 0.98 8.50 -20.47
C HIS A 108 -0.53 8.75 -20.58
N ILE A 109 -1.31 8.13 -19.69
CA ILE A 109 -2.76 8.31 -19.64
C ILE A 109 -3.10 9.35 -18.56
N LYS A 110 -4.02 10.26 -18.86
CA LYS A 110 -4.65 11.15 -17.89
C LYS A 110 -6.16 10.90 -17.84
N PHE A 111 -6.69 10.77 -16.62
CA PHE A 111 -8.11 10.83 -16.34
C PHE A 111 -8.42 12.15 -15.64
N GLN A 112 -9.15 13.06 -16.29
CA GLN A 112 -9.64 14.29 -15.68
C GLN A 112 -10.97 14.02 -14.96
N LEU A 113 -11.08 14.35 -13.67
CA LEU A 113 -12.31 14.15 -12.92
C LEU A 113 -13.27 15.32 -13.15
N GLU A 114 -14.47 15.05 -13.65
CA GLU A 114 -15.49 16.07 -13.92
C GLU A 114 -16.50 16.17 -12.76
N ASN A 115 -16.91 17.40 -12.45
CA ASN A 115 -17.80 17.70 -11.33
C ASN A 115 -17.30 17.07 -10.03
N TYR A 116 -16.02 17.28 -9.75
CA TYR A 116 -15.38 16.82 -8.53
C TYR A 116 -16.06 17.44 -7.30
N ALA A 117 -16.14 16.68 -6.20
CA ALA A 117 -16.91 17.06 -5.02
C ALA A 117 -16.43 18.35 -4.34
N LEU A 118 -15.15 18.70 -4.49
CA LEU A 118 -14.59 19.94 -3.97
C LEU A 118 -14.59 21.03 -5.05
N TYR A 119 -14.88 22.25 -4.63
CA TYR A 119 -14.85 23.46 -5.46
C TYR A 119 -13.87 24.48 -4.88
N ASN A 120 -13.45 25.47 -5.69
CA ASN A 120 -12.50 26.51 -5.30
C ASN A 120 -11.15 25.95 -4.80
N THR A 121 -10.66 24.91 -5.46
CA THR A 121 -9.32 24.34 -5.25
C THR A 121 -8.32 24.98 -6.21
N PHE A 122 -7.04 24.95 -5.85
CA PHE A 122 -5.95 25.39 -6.72
C PHE A 122 -5.58 24.32 -7.77
N HIS A 123 -5.55 23.05 -7.34
CA HIS A 123 -5.25 21.93 -8.22
C HIS A 123 -6.50 21.40 -8.90
N GLU A 124 -6.32 21.03 -10.17
CA GLU A 124 -7.31 20.27 -10.94
C GLU A 124 -7.29 18.80 -10.50
N PRO A 125 -8.44 18.15 -10.32
CA PRO A 125 -8.51 16.76 -9.87
C PRO A 125 -8.30 15.80 -11.06
N TYR A 126 -7.21 15.03 -11.02
CA TYR A 126 -6.89 14.06 -12.06
C TYR A 126 -6.18 12.82 -11.52
N ILE A 127 -6.13 11.79 -12.36
CA ILE A 127 -5.30 10.59 -12.18
C ILE A 127 -4.35 10.52 -13.38
N LEU A 128 -3.06 10.32 -13.11
CA LEU A 128 -2.06 10.03 -14.14
C LEU A 128 -1.64 8.57 -14.02
N VAL A 129 -1.52 7.88 -15.16
CA VAL A 129 -0.94 6.55 -15.26
C VAL A 129 0.25 6.63 -16.21
N ILE A 130 1.44 6.65 -15.63
CA ILE A 130 2.71 6.89 -16.32
C ILE A 130 3.55 5.61 -16.28
N PRO A 131 4.06 5.09 -17.40
CA PRO A 131 4.89 3.89 -17.40
C PRO A 131 6.17 4.09 -16.57
N ALA A 132 6.30 3.39 -15.45
CA ALA A 132 7.31 3.72 -14.43
C ALA A 132 8.73 3.58 -14.98
N GLN A 133 9.01 2.48 -15.68
CA GLN A 133 10.35 2.20 -16.22
C GLN A 133 10.76 3.23 -17.29
N ALA A 134 9.83 3.61 -18.18
CA ALA A 134 10.11 4.62 -19.20
C ALA A 134 10.34 5.99 -18.55
N TYR A 135 9.58 6.32 -17.50
CA TYR A 135 9.75 7.58 -16.80
C TYR A 135 11.08 7.64 -16.04
N ALA A 136 11.44 6.57 -15.32
CA ALA A 136 12.71 6.45 -14.62
C ALA A 136 13.93 6.52 -15.56
N ALA A 137 13.80 6.04 -16.81
CA ALA A 137 14.85 6.13 -17.81
C ALA A 137 15.01 7.55 -18.38
N LEU A 138 13.91 8.30 -18.46
CA LEU A 138 13.86 9.64 -19.06
C LEU A 138 14.20 10.75 -18.06
N ASN A 139 13.85 10.58 -16.78
CA ASN A 139 13.94 11.62 -15.76
C ASN A 139 14.57 11.08 -14.47
N GLU A 140 15.74 11.61 -14.10
CA GLU A 140 16.47 11.17 -12.91
C GLU A 140 15.70 11.46 -11.61
N GLY A 141 14.93 12.55 -11.56
CA GLY A 141 14.04 12.85 -10.43
C GLY A 141 12.93 11.80 -10.30
N ALA A 142 12.35 11.38 -11.43
CA ALA A 142 11.36 10.30 -11.46
C ALA A 142 11.99 8.98 -10.99
N ASN A 143 13.20 8.67 -11.45
CA ASN A 143 13.95 7.48 -11.04
C ASN A 143 14.08 7.41 -9.50
N ARG A 144 14.63 8.47 -8.89
CA ARG A 144 14.78 8.55 -7.43
C ARG A 144 13.44 8.46 -6.69
N SER A 145 12.40 9.10 -7.21
CA SER A 145 11.07 9.09 -6.59
C SER A 145 10.39 7.73 -6.68
N ILE A 146 10.56 7.02 -7.81
CA ILE A 146 10.08 5.64 -7.99
C ILE A 146 10.81 4.70 -7.04
N THR A 147 12.14 4.85 -6.87
CA THR A 147 12.90 4.09 -5.86
C THR A 147 12.39 4.38 -4.45
N SER A 148 12.17 5.65 -4.08
CA SER A 148 11.63 6.01 -2.76
C SER A 148 10.23 5.41 -2.52
N LEU A 149 9.40 5.37 -3.57
CA LEU A 149 8.09 4.70 -3.52
C LEU A 149 8.27 3.20 -3.28
N GLN A 150 9.15 2.52 -4.02
CA GLN A 150 9.43 1.09 -3.84
C GLN A 150 9.94 0.76 -2.42
N ASP A 151 10.85 1.57 -1.88
CA ASP A 151 11.36 1.40 -0.52
C ASP A 151 10.25 1.60 0.53
N THR A 152 9.39 2.60 0.32
CA THR A 152 8.23 2.86 1.18
C THR A 152 7.22 1.71 1.14
N LEU A 153 6.93 1.15 -0.04
CA LEU A 153 5.95 0.09 -0.24
C LEU A 153 6.44 -1.28 0.24
N SER A 154 7.75 -1.53 0.14
CA SER A 154 8.38 -2.75 0.66
C SER A 154 8.64 -2.72 2.17
N GLY A 155 8.51 -1.54 2.80
CA GLY A 155 8.82 -1.33 4.21
C GLY A 155 10.31 -1.14 4.49
N ALA A 156 11.15 -1.00 3.46
CA ALA A 156 12.56 -0.63 3.61
C ALA A 156 12.75 0.81 4.12
N ALA A 157 11.78 1.69 3.85
CA ALA A 157 11.71 3.05 4.38
C ALA A 157 10.38 3.31 5.09
N ALA A 158 10.43 4.13 6.14
CA ALA A 158 9.23 4.59 6.83
C ALA A 158 8.46 5.60 5.96
N PRO A 159 7.10 5.53 5.91
CA PRO A 159 6.27 6.48 5.18
C PRO A 159 6.12 7.80 5.97
N ILE A 160 7.21 8.56 6.05
CA ILE A 160 7.29 9.88 6.67
C ILE A 160 7.43 10.96 5.60
N ALA A 161 7.09 12.21 5.93
CA ALA A 161 7.02 13.31 4.98
C ALA A 161 8.32 13.48 4.17
N GLU A 162 9.47 13.29 4.80
CA GLU A 162 10.80 13.43 4.22
C GLU A 162 11.14 12.36 3.17
N ASN A 163 10.43 11.23 3.19
CA ASN A 163 10.67 10.08 2.31
C ASN A 163 9.54 9.85 1.31
N LEU A 164 8.50 10.70 1.31
CA LEU A 164 7.38 10.53 0.40
C LEU A 164 7.85 10.70 -1.05
N PRO A 165 7.41 9.84 -1.97
CA PRO A 165 7.71 10.01 -3.38
C PRO A 165 7.08 11.31 -3.89
N HIS A 166 7.65 11.83 -4.96
CA HIS A 166 7.06 12.95 -5.69
C HIS A 166 7.16 12.64 -7.18
N ILE A 167 6.03 12.35 -7.82
CA ILE A 167 5.92 12.04 -9.25
C ILE A 167 4.86 12.96 -9.85
N ALA A 168 5.02 13.32 -11.13
CA ALA A 168 4.37 14.46 -11.78
C ALA A 168 4.81 15.78 -11.15
N PHE A 169 6.11 16.05 -11.32
CA PHE A 169 6.79 17.19 -10.74
C PHE A 169 6.18 18.52 -11.22
N PHE A 170 6.21 19.50 -10.33
CA PHE A 170 5.99 20.89 -10.65
C PHE A 170 6.93 21.73 -9.76
N ASN A 171 7.15 22.99 -10.14
CA ASN A 171 8.11 23.85 -9.47
C ASN A 171 7.57 24.35 -8.09
N ALA A 172 7.52 23.45 -7.11
CA ALA A 172 7.17 23.74 -5.72
C ALA A 172 7.69 22.63 -4.80
N GLY A 173 7.92 22.97 -3.53
CA GLY A 173 8.28 22.02 -2.48
C GLY A 173 7.06 21.62 -1.63
N GLN A 174 7.08 20.41 -1.07
CA GLN A 174 6.06 19.96 -0.13
C GLN A 174 6.14 20.79 1.16
N VAL A 175 5.02 21.40 1.57
CA VAL A 175 4.91 22.19 2.80
C VAL A 175 4.66 21.27 4.00
N PHE A 176 3.78 20.28 3.83
CA PHE A 176 3.49 19.28 4.85
C PHE A 176 2.95 17.99 4.22
N ALA A 177 2.95 16.90 4.99
CA ALA A 177 2.18 15.71 4.70
C ALA A 177 1.47 15.21 5.95
N ALA A 178 0.19 14.88 5.83
CA ALA A 178 -0.64 14.36 6.91
C ALA A 178 -1.43 13.12 6.47
N GLN A 179 -1.86 12.32 7.45
CA GLN A 179 -2.64 11.10 7.19
C GLN A 179 -1.95 10.15 6.21
N ILE A 180 -0.62 10.00 6.33
CA ILE A 180 0.16 9.13 5.47
C ILE A 180 -0.24 7.67 5.72
N LYS A 181 -0.72 6.98 4.68
CA LYS A 181 -1.09 5.56 4.76
C LYS A 181 -0.70 4.81 3.50
N ILE A 182 -0.19 3.59 3.69
CA ILE A 182 -0.03 2.60 2.63
C ILE A 182 -1.40 2.00 2.30
N VAL A 183 -1.69 1.84 1.02
CA VAL A 183 -2.92 1.26 0.49
C VAL A 183 -2.54 0.16 -0.50
N GLN A 184 -3.16 -1.00 -0.35
CA GLN A 184 -3.07 -2.10 -1.31
C GLN A 184 -4.32 -2.09 -2.20
N PHE A 185 -4.14 -2.43 -3.46
CA PHE A 185 -5.22 -2.59 -4.43
C PHE A 185 -4.96 -3.85 -5.28
N GLN A 186 -5.93 -4.25 -6.09
CA GLN A 186 -5.93 -5.56 -6.77
C GLN A 186 -4.62 -5.86 -7.52
N ASN A 187 -4.04 -4.84 -8.16
CA ASN A 187 -2.87 -4.98 -9.03
C ASN A 187 -1.68 -4.15 -8.53
N GLY A 188 -1.56 -3.88 -7.23
CA GLY A 188 -0.42 -3.11 -6.72
C GLY A 188 -0.60 -2.49 -5.35
N SER A 189 0.25 -1.51 -5.04
CA SER A 189 0.18 -0.76 -3.79
C SER A 189 0.66 0.68 -3.97
N GLY A 190 0.29 1.54 -3.04
CA GLY A 190 0.67 2.95 -3.06
C GLY A 190 0.62 3.59 -1.68
N VAL A 191 1.03 4.84 -1.61
CA VAL A 191 0.95 5.69 -0.44
C VAL A 191 0.02 6.86 -0.73
N ARG A 192 -0.86 7.17 0.22
CA ARG A 192 -1.74 8.33 0.17
C ARG A 192 -1.56 9.26 1.36
N PHE A 193 -1.77 10.54 1.13
CA PHE A 193 -1.62 11.58 2.14
C PHE A 193 -2.34 12.87 1.71
N LEU A 194 -2.58 13.76 2.68
CA LEU A 194 -3.00 15.14 2.44
C LEU A 194 -1.77 16.03 2.48
N THR A 195 -1.68 16.98 1.55
CA THR A 195 -0.49 17.82 1.39
C THR A 195 -0.84 19.16 0.75
N GLU A 196 0.12 20.08 0.79
CA GLU A 196 0.14 21.36 0.09
C GLU A 196 1.57 21.58 -0.41
N TYR A 197 1.71 22.23 -1.57
CA TYR A 197 3.01 22.55 -2.16
C TYR A 197 3.13 24.07 -2.36
N ALA A 198 4.30 24.63 -2.10
CA ALA A 198 4.58 26.05 -2.27
C ALA A 198 6.03 26.33 -2.63
N GLN A 199 6.30 27.53 -3.18
CA GLN A 199 7.66 28.05 -3.42
C GLN A 199 8.18 28.95 -2.29
N TYR A 200 7.37 29.15 -1.25
CA TYR A 200 7.67 29.99 -0.09
C TYR A 200 7.03 29.36 1.16
N PHE A 201 7.29 29.94 2.33
CA PHE A 201 6.62 29.53 3.57
C PHE A 201 5.13 29.90 3.50
N ALA A 202 4.31 28.96 3.05
CA ALA A 202 2.86 29.13 2.91
C ALA A 202 2.12 28.75 4.19
N ALA A 203 1.02 29.45 4.46
CA ALA A 203 0.07 29.05 5.48
C ALA A 203 -0.87 27.99 4.92
N ILE A 204 -1.00 26.87 5.63
CA ILE A 204 -1.85 25.75 5.24
C ILE A 204 -3.30 26.23 5.08
N ASN A 205 -3.91 25.92 3.93
CA ASN A 205 -5.28 26.32 3.66
C ASN A 205 -6.04 25.30 2.79
N ASN A 206 -7.38 25.37 2.81
CA ASN A 206 -8.23 24.40 2.09
C ASN A 206 -8.26 24.57 0.57
N LYS A 207 -7.74 25.69 0.05
CA LYS A 207 -7.71 25.95 -1.39
C LYS A 207 -6.51 25.26 -2.04
N ASP A 208 -5.35 25.35 -1.39
CA ASP A 208 -4.09 24.82 -1.93
C ASP A 208 -3.81 23.39 -1.43
N MET A 209 -4.41 22.97 -0.32
CA MET A 209 -4.34 21.58 0.16
C MET A 209 -5.08 20.62 -0.78
N PHE A 210 -4.46 19.47 -1.05
CA PHE A 210 -5.06 18.41 -1.86
C PHE A 210 -4.71 17.01 -1.35
N TYR A 211 -5.47 16.03 -1.82
CA TYR A 211 -5.17 14.61 -1.63
C TYR A 211 -4.22 14.12 -2.71
N GLN A 212 -3.13 13.48 -2.29
CA GLN A 212 -2.18 12.86 -3.21
C GLN A 212 -2.11 11.36 -2.94
N PHE A 213 -2.18 10.58 -4.01
CA PHE A 213 -1.89 9.17 -4.02
C PHE A 213 -0.81 8.89 -5.07
N GLN A 214 0.20 8.12 -4.69
CA GLN A 214 1.24 7.64 -5.59
C GLN A 214 1.42 6.15 -5.34
N GLY A 215 1.35 5.36 -6.41
CA GLY A 215 1.43 3.91 -6.32
C GLY A 215 2.09 3.31 -7.54
N LEU A 216 2.41 2.04 -7.42
CA LEU A 216 2.93 1.20 -8.49
C LEU A 216 1.98 0.05 -8.72
N THR A 217 1.64 -0.17 -9.98
CA THR A 217 1.02 -1.41 -10.41
C THR A 217 2.07 -2.50 -10.51
N SER A 218 1.65 -3.77 -10.45
CA SER A 218 2.56 -4.92 -10.50
C SER A 218 3.32 -5.04 -11.83
N ASP A 219 2.83 -4.38 -12.90
CA ASP A 219 3.45 -4.35 -14.22
C ASP A 219 4.40 -3.17 -14.46
N GLY A 220 4.48 -2.21 -13.53
CA GLY A 220 5.46 -1.11 -13.56
C GLY A 220 4.96 0.18 -14.18
#